data_AF-Q0GH75-F1
#
_entry.id   AF-Q0GH75-F1
#
_cell.length_a   1.000
_cell.length_b   1.000
_cell.length_c   1.000
_cell.angle_alpha   90.00
_cell.angle_beta   90.00
_cell.angle_gamma   90.00
#
_symmetry.space_group_name_H-M   'P 1'
#
loop_
_entity.id
_entity.type
_entity.pdbx_description
1 polymer ?
#
loop_
_entity_poly.entity_id
_entity_poly.type
_entity_poly.pdbx_seq_one_letter_code
_entity_poly.pdbx_strand_id
1 'polypeptide(L)'
;LLQYSWMFLMAFALGWRSYRQSNGNLLCFAPDLIINEQRMNLPCMYEQCKHMLMVARELSRLQVSYEEYLCMKTLLLLSTIPKEGLKSQSLFEEIRMTYIKELGKAIVKREGNSSQNWQRFYQLTKLLDSMHDVVENLLSFCFQTFLDKSMSI
;
A
#
# COMPACT_ATOMS: atom_id res chain seq x y z
N LEU A 1 -9.87 -4.64 -12.18
CA LEU A 1 -8.70 -4.64 -11.27
C LEU A 1 -8.09 -3.25 -11.13
N LEU A 2 -7.48 -2.66 -12.17
CA LEU A 2 -6.81 -1.35 -12.06
C LEU A 2 -7.71 -0.24 -11.48
N GLN A 3 -8.94 -0.11 -11.98
CA GLN A 3 -9.91 0.88 -11.47
C GLN A 3 -10.27 0.68 -9.99
N TYR A 4 -10.20 -0.55 -9.47
CA TYR A 4 -10.49 -0.85 -8.07
C TYR A 4 -9.26 -0.73 -7.15
N SER A 5 -8.05 -0.77 -7.72
CA SER A 5 -6.80 -0.89 -6.95
C SER A 5 -5.84 0.30 -7.11
N TRP A 6 -6.14 1.27 -7.97
CA TRP A 6 -5.25 2.40 -8.27
C TRP A 6 -4.77 3.13 -7.01
N MET A 7 -5.66 3.44 -6.06
CA MET A 7 -5.31 4.12 -4.82
C MET A 7 -4.42 3.25 -3.92
N PHE A 8 -4.65 1.93 -3.85
CA PHE A 8 -3.76 1.00 -3.15
C PHE A 8 -2.35 1.08 -3.74
N LEU A 9 -2.23 1.00 -5.07
CA LEU A 9 -0.94 1.00 -5.76
C LEU A 9 -0.18 2.32 -5.54
N MET A 10 -0.87 3.46 -5.64
CA MET A 10 -0.25 4.77 -5.43
C MET A 10 0.17 4.98 -3.99
N ALA A 11 -0.70 4.69 -3.01
CA ALA A 11 -0.40 4.85 -1.58
C ALA A 11 0.74 3.93 -1.15
N PHE A 12 0.74 2.67 -1.60
CA PHE A 12 1.82 1.72 -1.28
C PHE A 12 3.15 2.09 -1.94
N ALA A 13 3.13 2.59 -3.20
CA ALA A 13 4.33 3.09 -3.87
C ALA A 13 4.88 4.37 -3.22
N LEU A 14 4.01 5.27 -2.76
CA LEU A 14 4.40 6.44 -1.96
C LEU A 14 5.03 6.00 -0.63
N GLY A 15 4.41 5.06 0.08
CA GLY A 15 4.94 4.49 1.31
C GLY A 15 6.34 3.90 1.10
N TRP A 16 6.55 3.17 0.00
CA TRP A 16 7.87 2.62 -0.35
C TRP A 16 8.92 3.69 -0.61
N ARG A 17 8.62 4.72 -1.41
CA ARG A 17 9.56 5.83 -1.65
C ARG A 17 9.92 6.54 -0.35
N SER A 18 8.91 6.80 0.47
CA SER A 18 9.03 7.46 1.77
C SER A 18 9.90 6.65 2.73
N TYR A 19 9.69 5.33 2.80
CA TYR A 19 10.55 4.40 3.54
C TYR A 19 12.00 4.47 3.05
N ARG A 20 12.23 4.32 1.74
CA ARG A 20 13.58 4.23 1.16
C ARG A 20 14.38 5.52 1.24
N GLN A 21 13.72 6.68 1.19
CA GLN A 21 14.39 7.99 1.14
C GLN A 21 14.46 8.69 2.51
N SER A 22 13.52 8.43 3.41
CA SER A 22 13.41 9.16 4.70
C SER A 22 13.14 8.27 5.91
N ASN A 23 13.31 6.95 5.76
CA ASN A 23 13.01 5.96 6.79
C ASN A 23 11.55 5.98 7.30
N GLY A 24 10.63 6.50 6.48
CA GLY A 24 9.20 6.63 6.82
C GLY A 24 8.86 7.87 7.65
N ASN A 25 9.74 8.88 7.70
CA ASN A 25 9.50 10.12 8.46
C ASN A 25 8.85 11.22 7.62
N LEU A 26 9.02 11.21 6.30
CA LEU A 26 8.46 12.19 5.37
C LEU A 26 7.66 11.48 4.27
N LEU A 27 6.72 12.18 3.63
CA LEU A 27 6.06 11.66 2.42
C LEU A 27 6.79 12.12 1.18
N CYS A 28 7.44 11.19 0.48
CA CYS A 28 8.23 11.44 -0.72
C CYS A 28 7.40 11.17 -1.98
N PHE A 29 6.53 12.13 -2.37
CA PHE A 29 5.72 11.99 -3.58
C PHE A 29 6.59 11.93 -4.83
N ALA A 30 7.54 12.87 -4.94
CA ALA A 30 8.54 12.96 -6.00
C ALA A 30 9.80 13.64 -5.44
N PRO A 31 10.94 13.64 -6.15
CA PRO A 31 12.17 14.31 -5.69
C PRO A 31 11.99 15.81 -5.39
N ASP A 32 11.10 16.46 -6.13
CA ASP A 32 10.72 17.87 -6.04
C ASP A 32 9.47 18.14 -5.19
N LEU A 33 8.79 17.08 -4.74
CA LEU A 33 7.58 17.17 -3.91
C LEU A 33 7.68 16.24 -2.70
N ILE A 34 8.23 16.79 -1.62
CA ILE A 34 8.32 16.14 -0.31
C ILE A 34 7.41 16.89 0.66
N ILE A 35 6.55 16.14 1.37
CA ILE A 35 5.68 16.69 2.41
C ILE A 35 6.30 16.37 3.77
N ASN A 36 6.66 17.44 4.48
CA ASN A 36 7.13 17.41 5.86
C ASN A 36 5.98 17.79 6.82
N GLU A 37 6.24 17.73 8.13
CA GLU A 37 5.26 18.05 9.17
C GLU A 37 4.60 19.43 8.97
N GLN A 38 5.39 20.45 8.60
CA GLN A 38 4.85 21.78 8.32
C GLN A 38 3.82 21.77 7.19
N ARG A 39 4.09 21.08 6.07
CA ARG A 39 3.15 20.95 4.94
C ARG A 39 1.96 20.06 5.29
N MET A 40 2.13 19.06 6.17
CA MET A 40 1.00 18.26 6.65
C MET A 40 -0.03 19.10 7.41
N ASN A 41 0.38 20.18 8.06
CA ASN A 41 -0.51 21.08 8.79
C ASN A 41 -1.31 22.04 7.90
N LEU A 42 -1.16 21.96 6.57
CA LEU A 42 -2.02 22.70 5.65
C LEU A 42 -3.47 22.19 5.75
N PRO A 43 -4.46 23.06 5.49
CA PRO A 43 -5.87 22.68 5.55
C PRO A 43 -6.16 21.43 4.72
N CYS A 44 -6.95 20.51 5.29
CA CYS A 44 -7.37 19.27 4.63
C CYS A 44 -6.24 18.30 4.23
N MET A 45 -5.00 18.50 4.69
CA MET A 45 -3.88 17.60 4.38
C MET A 45 -3.51 16.66 5.53
N TYR A 46 -3.71 17.09 6.78
CA TYR A 46 -3.13 16.42 7.94
C TYR A 46 -3.56 14.95 8.06
N GLU A 47 -4.86 14.67 8.07
CA GLU A 47 -5.38 13.31 8.25
C GLU A 47 -4.99 12.39 7.08
N GLN A 48 -5.06 12.89 5.85
CA GLN A 48 -4.70 12.17 4.64
C GLN A 48 -3.21 11.81 4.66
N CYS A 49 -2.36 12.78 5.00
CA CYS A 49 -0.92 12.56 5.14
C CYS A 49 -0.59 11.58 6.26
N LYS A 50 -1.32 11.63 7.38
CA LYS A 50 -1.15 10.70 8.51
C LYS A 50 -1.44 9.25 8.09
N HIS A 51 -2.53 9.02 7.35
CA HIS A 51 -2.85 7.69 6.80
C HIS A 51 -1.75 7.20 5.85
N MET A 52 -1.27 8.05 4.93
CA MET A 52 -0.18 7.69 4.01
C MET A 52 1.14 7.41 4.73
N LEU A 53 1.44 8.17 5.79
CA LEU A 53 2.69 8.05 6.55
C LEU A 53 2.71 6.77 7.39
N MET A 54 1.54 6.29 7.84
CA MET A 54 1.41 5.00 8.51
C MET A 54 1.99 3.87 7.65
N VAL A 55 1.68 3.85 6.35
CA VAL A 55 2.20 2.84 5.41
C VAL A 55 3.73 2.87 5.36
N ALA A 56 4.33 4.06 5.23
CA ALA A 56 5.78 4.22 5.19
C ALA A 56 6.46 3.77 6.49
N ARG A 57 5.83 4.07 7.65
CA ARG A 57 6.31 3.67 8.98
C ARG A 57 6.24 2.17 9.17
N GLU A 58 5.17 1.51 8.73
CA GLU A 58 5.05 0.05 8.83
C GLU A 58 6.04 -0.67 7.91
N LEU A 59 6.25 -0.18 6.69
CA LEU A 59 7.29 -0.70 5.79
C LEU A 59 8.69 -0.58 6.43
N SER A 60 8.96 0.56 7.09
CA SER A 60 10.18 0.81 7.84
C SER A 60 10.32 -0.11 9.06
N ARG A 61 9.28 -0.22 9.89
CA ARG A 61 9.26 -1.08 11.08
C ARG A 61 9.49 -2.55 10.73
N LEU A 62 8.89 -3.03 9.65
CA LEU A 62 9.05 -4.41 9.15
C LEU A 62 10.32 -4.62 8.31
N GLN A 63 11.05 -3.54 8.03
CA GLN A 63 12.24 -3.51 7.18
C GLN A 63 12.00 -4.24 5.85
N VAL A 64 10.87 -3.97 5.19
CA VAL A 64 10.40 -4.75 4.03
C VAL A 64 11.44 -4.73 2.91
N SER A 65 11.77 -5.91 2.37
CA SER A 65 12.72 -6.04 1.26
C SER A 65 12.09 -5.58 -0.06
N TYR A 66 12.91 -5.32 -1.07
CA TYR A 66 12.38 -4.94 -2.38
C TYR A 66 11.57 -6.07 -3.03
N GLU A 67 12.00 -7.33 -2.86
CA GLU A 67 11.30 -8.50 -3.40
C GLU A 67 9.93 -8.71 -2.73
N GLU A 68 9.86 -8.54 -1.40
CA GLU A 68 8.60 -8.56 -0.66
C GLU A 68 7.67 -7.43 -1.13
N TYR A 69 8.20 -6.21 -1.26
CA TYR A 69 7.46 -5.06 -1.75
C TYR A 69 6.83 -5.31 -3.13
N LEU A 70 7.57 -5.90 -4.08
CA LEU A 70 7.04 -6.19 -5.42
C LEU A 70 5.90 -7.22 -5.38
N CYS A 71 6.04 -8.27 -4.57
CA CYS A 71 4.99 -9.26 -4.39
C CYS A 71 3.74 -8.65 -3.75
N MET A 72 3.93 -7.90 -2.66
CA MET A 72 2.86 -7.20 -1.94
C MET A 72 2.12 -6.21 -2.84
N LYS A 73 2.85 -5.41 -3.64
CA LYS A 73 2.24 -4.47 -4.59
C LYS A 73 1.37 -5.18 -5.62
N THR A 74 1.78 -6.37 -6.06
CA THR A 74 0.98 -7.17 -6.99
C THR A 74 -0.24 -7.78 -6.28
N LEU A 75 -0.10 -8.23 -5.04
CA LEU A 75 -1.26 -8.68 -4.24
C LEU A 75 -2.27 -7.57 -3.99
N LEU A 76 -1.85 -6.31 -3.84
CA LEU A 76 -2.74 -5.15 -3.77
C LEU A 76 -3.47 -4.85 -5.09
N LEU A 77 -2.87 -5.12 -6.25
CA LEU A 77 -3.57 -5.08 -7.54
C LEU A 77 -4.69 -6.14 -7.60
N LEU A 78 -4.51 -7.25 -6.87
CA LEU A 78 -5.39 -8.42 -6.83
C LEU A 78 -6.25 -8.48 -5.55
N SER A 79 -6.36 -7.40 -4.78
CA SER A 79 -7.07 -7.42 -3.48
C SER A 79 -8.55 -7.06 -3.58
N THR A 80 -8.98 -6.41 -4.65
CA THR A 80 -10.37 -5.92 -4.80
C THR A 80 -10.97 -6.30 -6.15
N ILE A 81 -12.12 -6.97 -6.12
CA ILE A 81 -12.88 -7.41 -7.29
C ILE A 81 -14.35 -6.95 -7.18
N PRO A 82 -15.10 -6.90 -8.30
CA PRO A 82 -16.55 -6.65 -8.27
C PRO A 82 -17.30 -7.73 -7.48
N LYS A 83 -18.47 -7.39 -6.92
CA LYS A 83 -19.28 -8.33 -6.13
C LYS A 83 -19.82 -9.49 -6.96
N GLU A 84 -20.10 -9.21 -8.22
CA GLU A 84 -20.51 -10.15 -9.27
C GLU A 84 -19.38 -11.05 -9.77
N GLY A 85 -18.14 -10.81 -9.32
CA GLY A 85 -16.94 -11.54 -9.74
C GLY A 85 -16.36 -11.03 -11.06
N LEU A 86 -15.27 -11.67 -11.49
CA LEU A 86 -14.59 -11.38 -12.75
C LEU A 86 -15.03 -12.36 -13.84
N LYS A 87 -14.96 -11.91 -15.10
CA LYS A 87 -15.22 -12.76 -16.28
C LYS A 87 -14.39 -14.04 -16.30
N SER A 88 -13.15 -13.99 -15.82
CA SER A 88 -12.23 -15.13 -15.75
C SER A 88 -11.77 -15.35 -14.30
N GLN A 89 -12.71 -15.67 -13.42
CA GLN A 89 -12.45 -15.82 -11.98
C GLN A 89 -11.38 -16.87 -11.66
N SER A 90 -11.40 -18.04 -12.32
CA SER A 90 -10.43 -19.11 -12.09
C SER A 90 -8.99 -18.67 -12.37
N LEU A 91 -8.78 -17.99 -13.51
CA LEU A 91 -7.49 -17.43 -13.89
C LEU A 91 -7.02 -16.36 -12.89
N PHE A 92 -7.94 -15.51 -12.42
CA PHE A 92 -7.61 -14.53 -11.39
C PHE A 92 -7.13 -15.19 -10.09
N GLU A 93 -7.83 -16.22 -9.61
CA GLU A 93 -7.42 -16.95 -8.40
C GLU A 93 -6.08 -17.67 -8.59
N GLU A 94 -5.82 -18.22 -9.78
CA GLU A 94 -4.53 -18.84 -10.11
C GLU A 94 -3.37 -17.82 -10.04
N ILE A 95 -3.56 -16.64 -10.64
CA ILE A 95 -2.58 -15.55 -10.60
C ILE A 95 -2.36 -15.09 -9.16
N ARG A 96 -3.44 -14.89 -8.39
CA ARG A 96 -3.36 -14.49 -6.97
C ARG A 96 -2.60 -15.52 -6.14
N MET A 97 -2.92 -16.81 -6.29
CA MET A 97 -2.23 -17.90 -5.60
C MET A 97 -0.76 -17.98 -5.98
N THR A 98 -0.41 -17.68 -7.23
CA THR A 98 0.99 -17.62 -7.67
C THR A 98 1.75 -16.53 -6.93
N TYR A 99 1.22 -15.31 -6.82
CA TYR A 99 1.89 -14.22 -6.10
C TYR A 99 1.92 -14.40 -4.58
N ILE A 100 0.95 -15.11 -4.00
CA ILE A 100 1.00 -15.55 -2.60
C ILE A 100 2.21 -16.47 -2.38
N LYS A 101 2.43 -17.43 -3.29
CA LYS A 101 3.60 -18.33 -3.23
C LYS A 101 4.92 -17.59 -3.44
N GLU A 102 4.97 -16.62 -4.36
CA GLU A 102 6.18 -15.81 -4.57
C GLU A 102 6.53 -14.95 -3.36
N LEU A 103 5.54 -14.40 -2.65
CA LEU A 103 5.78 -13.73 -1.36
C LEU A 103 6.42 -14.68 -0.35
N GLY A 104 5.92 -15.92 -0.25
CA GLY A 104 6.50 -16.96 0.59
C GLY A 104 7.97 -17.26 0.24
N LYS A 105 8.30 -17.35 -1.06
CA LYS A 105 9.69 -17.54 -1.52
C LYS A 105 10.59 -16.35 -1.16
N ALA A 106 10.10 -15.12 -1.33
CA ALA A 106 10.85 -13.91 -0.97
C ALA A 106 11.17 -13.85 0.54
N ILE A 107 10.24 -14.30 1.37
CA ILE A 107 10.43 -14.42 2.83
C ILE A 107 11.48 -15.47 3.19
N VAL A 108 11.37 -16.68 2.62
CA VAL A 108 12.32 -17.79 2.90
C VAL A 108 13.75 -17.40 2.54
N LYS A 109 13.93 -16.70 1.42
CA LYS A 109 15.23 -16.20 0.96
C LYS A 109 15.87 -15.22 1.96
N ARG A 110 15.05 -14.54 2.78
CA ARG A 110 15.48 -13.55 3.77
C ARG A 110 15.78 -14.16 5.14
N GLU A 111 14.83 -14.88 5.73
CA GLU A 111 14.85 -15.21 7.17
C GLU A 111 15.50 -16.58 7.46
N GLY A 112 15.68 -17.47 6.47
CA GLY A 112 16.39 -18.75 6.61
C GLY A 112 15.77 -19.80 7.56
N ASN A 113 14.91 -19.40 8.51
CA ASN A 113 14.27 -20.23 9.53
C ASN A 113 12.74 -20.30 9.32
N SER A 114 12.18 -21.50 9.38
CA SER A 114 10.77 -21.78 9.09
C SER A 114 9.77 -21.14 10.06
N SER A 115 10.09 -21.01 11.36
CA SER A 115 9.19 -20.37 12.33
C SER A 115 9.10 -18.86 12.13
N GLN A 116 10.23 -18.22 11.80
CA GLN A 116 10.31 -16.80 11.47
C GLN A 116 9.58 -16.49 10.16
N ASN A 117 9.60 -17.42 9.19
CA ASN A 117 8.90 -17.26 7.92
C ASN A 117 7.38 -17.07 8.09
N TRP A 118 6.72 -17.88 8.92
CA TRP A 118 5.28 -17.76 9.15
C TRP A 118 4.88 -16.47 9.87
N GLN A 119 5.66 -16.08 10.88
CA GLN A 119 5.44 -14.82 11.58
C GLN A 119 5.60 -13.62 10.64
N ARG A 120 6.64 -13.64 9.80
CA ARG A 120 6.87 -12.61 8.79
C ARG A 120 5.74 -12.58 7.77
N PHE A 121 5.31 -13.74 7.27
CA PHE A 121 4.18 -13.83 6.35
C PHE A 121 2.93 -13.17 6.92
N TYR A 122 2.57 -13.51 8.17
CA TYR A 122 1.45 -12.90 8.88
C TYR A 122 1.59 -11.38 9.05
N GLN A 123 2.78 -10.89 9.39
CA GLN A 123 3.03 -9.45 9.51
C GLN A 123 2.84 -8.71 8.19
N LEU A 124 3.31 -9.28 7.08
CA LEU A 124 3.17 -8.68 5.75
C LEU A 124 1.72 -8.73 5.26
N THR A 125 0.99 -9.83 5.48
CA THR A 125 -0.44 -9.89 5.12
C THR A 125 -1.28 -8.96 5.98
N LYS A 126 -0.96 -8.81 7.27
CA LYS A 126 -1.62 -7.83 8.14
C LYS A 126 -1.44 -6.39 7.63
N LEU A 127 -0.27 -6.06 7.09
CA LEU A 127 -0.04 -4.76 6.44
C LEU A 127 -0.84 -4.64 5.13
N LEU A 128 -0.99 -5.71 4.35
CA LEU A 128 -1.86 -5.69 3.17
C LEU A 128 -3.32 -5.44 3.55
N ASP A 129 -3.80 -6.06 4.63
CA ASP A 129 -5.18 -5.88 5.10
C ASP A 129 -5.43 -4.46 5.60
N SER A 130 -4.48 -3.86 6.34
CA SER A 130 -4.63 -2.47 6.84
C SER A 130 -4.63 -1.43 5.72
N MET A 131 -4.17 -1.77 4.51
CA MET A 131 -4.29 -0.87 3.36
C MET A 131 -5.74 -0.60 2.97
N HIS A 132 -6.69 -1.50 3.30
CA HIS A 132 -8.11 -1.27 3.00
C HIS A 132 -8.64 -0.03 3.72
N ASP A 133 -8.37 0.09 5.03
CA ASP A 133 -8.77 1.26 5.83
C ASP A 133 -8.09 2.55 5.33
N VAL A 134 -6.80 2.48 4.98
CA VAL A 134 -6.06 3.63 4.42
C VAL A 134 -6.71 4.09 3.12
N VAL A 135 -6.99 3.15 2.22
CA VAL A 135 -7.52 3.47 0.89
C VAL A 135 -8.96 3.93 0.95
N GLU A 136 -9.79 3.37 1.84
CA GLU A 136 -11.16 3.84 2.06
C GLU A 136 -11.18 5.32 2.45
N ASN A 137 -10.34 5.72 3.42
CA ASN A 137 -10.22 7.11 3.86
C ASN A 137 -9.72 8.03 2.73
N LEU A 138 -8.72 7.60 1.97
CA LEU A 138 -8.17 8.38 0.85
C LEU A 138 -9.17 8.53 -0.31
N LEU A 139 -9.91 7.46 -0.65
CA LEU A 139 -10.94 7.49 -1.69
C LEU A 139 -12.12 8.37 -1.27
N SER A 140 -12.56 8.29 -0.02
CA SER A 140 -13.63 9.14 0.52
C SER A 140 -13.29 10.62 0.32
N PHE A 141 -12.08 11.03 0.72
CA PHE A 141 -11.61 12.39 0.51
C PHE A 141 -11.44 12.76 -0.98
N CYS A 142 -10.90 11.85 -1.79
CA CYS A 142 -10.74 12.05 -3.23
C CYS A 142 -12.08 12.27 -3.92
N PHE A 143 -13.12 11.50 -3.57
CA PHE A 143 -14.45 11.65 -4.16
C PHE A 143 -15.16 12.89 -3.64
N GLN A 144 -15.00 13.22 -2.36
CA GLN A 144 -15.53 14.47 -1.81
C GLN A 144 -14.97 15.68 -2.56
N THR A 145 -13.65 15.77 -2.71
CA THR A 145 -12.99 16.87 -3.43
C THR A 145 -13.28 16.88 -4.92
N PHE A 146 -13.52 15.72 -5.53
CA PHE A 146 -13.93 15.63 -6.93
C PHE A 146 -15.36 16.16 -7.17
N LEU A 147 -16.27 15.91 -6.23
CA LEU A 147 -17.67 16.35 -6.33
C LEU A 147 -17.86 17.81 -5.87
N ASP A 148 -17.10 18.24 -4.87
CA ASP A 148 -17.18 19.58 -4.31
C ASP A 148 -16.39 20.60 -5.14
N LYS A 149 -17.09 21.27 -6.05
CA LYS A 149 -16.53 22.35 -6.88
C LYS A 149 -16.15 23.61 -6.12
N SER A 150 -16.50 23.75 -4.84
CA SER A 150 -16.02 24.88 -4.02
C SER A 150 -14.60 24.67 -3.49
N MET A 151 -14.12 23.43 -3.54
CA MET A 151 -12.78 23.00 -3.14
C MET A 151 -11.79 22.90 -4.32
N SER A 152 -12.23 23.20 -5.55
CA SER A 152 -11.32 23.30 -6.70
C SER A 152 -10.52 24.59 -6.62
N ILE A 153 -9.20 24.46 -6.53
CA ILE A 153 -8.23 25.57 -6.64
C ILE A 153 -8.24 26.12 -8.06
#